data_AF-A0A4R7FR13-F1
#
_entry.id   AF-A0A4R7FR13-F1
#
_cell.length_a   1.000
_cell.length_b   1.000
_cell.length_c   1.000
_cell.angle_alpha   90.00
_cell.angle_beta   90.00
_cell.angle_gamma   90.00
#
_symmetry.space_group_name_H-M   'P 1'
#
loop_
_entity.id
_entity.type
_entity.pdbx_description
1 polymer ?
#
loop_
_entity_poly.entity_id
_entity_poly.type
_entity_poly.pdbx_seq_one_letter_code
_entity_poly.pdbx_strand_id
1 'polypeptide(L)'
;MADDAEDERGLIRAVDEHLTAAYGVVVDDVVLRAWGNEQVELSYLLLNAAIAASGAEAEEADLWLVARAVAFATPIPTPVRR
;
A
#
# COMPACT_ATOMS: atom_id res chain seq x y z
N MET A 1 -20.63 14.57 0.35
CA MET A 1 -19.61 14.23 -0.67
C MET A 1 -18.24 14.83 -0.33
N ALA A 2 -17.96 15.20 0.92
CA ALA A 2 -16.63 15.67 1.35
C ALA A 2 -15.92 14.59 2.20
N ASP A 3 -16.70 13.83 2.99
CA ASP A 3 -16.20 12.73 3.83
C ASP A 3 -15.42 11.67 3.03
N ASP A 4 -15.95 11.19 1.89
CA ASP A 4 -15.32 10.08 1.15
C ASP A 4 -13.90 10.43 0.64
N ALA A 5 -13.66 11.67 0.22
CA ALA A 5 -12.37 12.11 -0.31
C ALA A 5 -11.35 12.41 0.80
N GLU A 6 -11.81 12.81 1.98
CA GLU A 6 -10.95 13.04 3.15
C GLU A 6 -10.55 11.69 3.78
N ASP A 7 -11.48 10.73 3.83
CA ASP A 7 -11.24 9.35 4.22
C ASP A 7 -10.27 8.63 3.27
N GLU A 8 -10.45 8.78 1.95
CA GLU A 8 -9.58 8.20 0.94
C GLU A 8 -8.12 8.69 1.07
N ARG A 9 -7.93 10.00 1.27
CA ARG A 9 -6.60 10.58 1.51
C ARG A 9 -5.97 10.05 2.81
N GLY A 10 -6.78 9.84 3.84
CA GLY A 10 -6.34 9.23 5.09
C GLY A 10 -5.81 7.80 4.89
N LEU A 11 -6.48 7.00 4.06
CA LEU A 11 -6.10 5.63 3.76
C LEU A 11 -4.83 5.53 2.92
N ILE A 12 -4.72 6.35 1.87
CA ILE A 12 -3.50 6.43 1.03
C ILE A 12 -2.29 6.79 1.89
N ARG A 13 -2.46 7.79 2.77
CA ARG A 13 -1.41 8.23 3.69
C ARG A 13 -1.01 7.13 4.67
N ALA A 14 -1.95 6.37 5.23
CA ALA A 14 -1.64 5.28 6.14
C ALA A 14 -0.83 4.16 5.45
N VAL A 15 -1.11 3.89 4.17
CA VAL A 15 -0.34 2.93 3.36
C VAL A 15 1.07 3.43 3.09
N ASP A 16 1.23 4.69 2.67
CA ASP A 16 2.55 5.28 2.43
C ASP A 16 3.40 5.33 3.71
N GLU A 17 2.79 5.72 4.85
CA GLU A 17 3.46 5.71 6.16
C GLU A 17 3.91 4.29 6.56
N HIS A 18 3.08 3.27 6.31
CA HIS A 18 3.44 1.87 6.58
C HIS A 18 4.62 1.40 5.72
N LEU A 19 4.58 1.65 4.41
CA LEU A 19 5.63 1.25 3.47
C LEU A 19 6.95 1.99 3.71
N THR A 20 6.87 3.28 4.02
CA THR A 20 8.03 4.08 4.41
C THR A 20 8.65 3.55 5.70
N ALA A 21 7.84 3.25 6.72
CA ALA A 21 8.34 2.76 8.00
C ALA A 21 8.92 1.34 7.92
N ALA A 22 8.29 0.44 7.15
CA ALA A 22 8.71 -0.95 7.03
C ALA A 22 9.90 -1.13 6.08
N TYR A 23 9.94 -0.37 4.98
CA TYR A 23 10.84 -0.63 3.87
C TYR A 23 11.66 0.59 3.42
N GLY A 24 11.45 1.78 4.00
CA GLY A 24 12.19 2.99 3.63
C GLY A 24 11.85 3.53 2.22
N VAL A 25 10.68 3.17 1.69
CA VAL A 25 10.24 3.50 0.33
C VAL A 25 9.14 4.55 0.35
N VAL A 26 9.28 5.60 -0.45
CA VAL A 26 8.20 6.57 -0.72
C VAL A 26 7.38 6.01 -1.89
N VAL A 27 6.19 5.48 -1.62
CA VAL A 27 5.39 4.68 -2.58
C VAL A 27 4.17 5.45 -3.10
N ASP A 28 4.12 6.76 -2.84
CA ASP A 28 3.04 7.68 -3.26
C ASP A 28 2.58 7.43 -4.71
N ASP A 29 3.51 7.32 -5.66
CA ASP A 29 3.20 7.24 -7.09
C ASP A 29 2.59 5.90 -7.53
N VAL A 30 2.84 4.82 -6.78
CA VAL A 30 2.26 3.48 -7.05
C VAL A 30 0.93 3.33 -6.34
N VAL A 31 0.83 3.75 -5.07
CA VAL A 31 -0.43 3.71 -4.32
C VAL A 31 -1.47 4.55 -5.04
N LEU A 32 -1.13 5.78 -5.45
CA LEU A 32 -2.06 6.68 -6.14
C LEU A 32 -2.57 6.13 -7.48
N ARG A 33 -1.76 5.35 -8.21
CA ARG A 33 -2.14 4.79 -9.52
C ARG A 33 -2.88 3.47 -9.42
N ALA A 34 -2.65 2.71 -8.35
CA ALA A 34 -3.26 1.40 -8.14
C ALA A 34 -4.45 1.44 -7.17
N TRP A 35 -4.72 2.58 -6.53
CA TRP A 35 -5.79 2.74 -5.56
C TRP A 35 -7.16 2.38 -6.14
N GLY A 36 -7.85 1.43 -5.51
CA GLY A 36 -9.19 1.02 -5.93
C GLY A 36 -9.26 0.35 -7.30
N ASN A 37 -8.16 -0.19 -7.82
CA ASN A 37 -8.13 -0.81 -9.16
C ASN A 37 -8.77 -2.21 -9.22
N GLU A 38 -9.17 -2.78 -8.08
CA GLU A 38 -9.72 -4.14 -7.90
C GLU A 38 -8.80 -5.28 -8.40
N GLN A 39 -7.52 -4.98 -8.68
CA GLN A 39 -6.53 -5.89 -9.23
C GLN A 39 -5.39 -6.10 -8.23
N VAL A 40 -5.54 -7.10 -7.37
CA VAL A 40 -4.56 -7.42 -6.32
C VAL A 40 -3.20 -7.83 -6.91
N GLU A 41 -3.19 -8.70 -7.93
CA GLU A 41 -1.94 -9.16 -8.56
C GLU A 41 -1.14 -8.03 -9.20
N LEU A 42 -1.83 -7.13 -9.91
CA LEU A 42 -1.21 -5.95 -10.50
C LEU A 42 -0.63 -5.03 -9.41
N SER A 43 -1.40 -4.79 -8.35
CA SER A 43 -0.97 -3.97 -7.21
C SER A 43 0.25 -4.58 -6.52
N TYR A 44 0.28 -5.90 -6.34
CA TYR A 44 1.45 -6.63 -5.82
C TYR A 44 2.69 -6.43 -6.70
N LEU A 45 2.56 -6.62 -8.03
CA LEU A 45 3.68 -6.48 -8.95
C LEU A 45 4.26 -5.05 -8.95
N LEU A 46 3.40 -4.03 -8.91
CA LEU A 46 3.81 -2.64 -8.84
C LEU A 46 4.51 -2.30 -7.52
N LEU A 47 3.97 -2.77 -6.39
CA LEU A 47 4.59 -2.60 -5.08
C LEU A 47 5.96 -3.30 -5.00
N ASN A 48 6.03 -4.55 -5.45
CA ASN A 48 7.28 -5.32 -5.46
C ASN A 48 8.35 -4.65 -6.32
N ALA A 49 7.97 -4.13 -7.50
CA ALA A 49 8.88 -3.38 -8.36
C ALA A 49 9.39 -2.08 -7.70
N ALA A 50 8.51 -1.33 -7.02
CA ALA A 50 8.89 -0.10 -6.33
C ALA A 50 9.85 -0.36 -5.15
N ILE A 51 9.56 -1.39 -4.35
CA ILE A 51 10.39 -1.80 -3.21
C ILE A 51 11.76 -2.33 -3.69
N ALA A 52 11.78 -3.14 -4.76
CA ALA A 52 13.04 -3.59 -5.33
C ALA A 52 13.87 -2.43 -5.90
N ALA A 53 13.23 -1.43 -6.53
CA ALA A 53 13.91 -0.26 -7.09
C ALA A 53 14.55 0.65 -6.02
N SER A 54 14.00 0.68 -4.81
CA SER A 54 14.59 1.39 -3.67
C SER A 54 15.71 0.61 -2.97
N GLY A 55 15.98 -0.63 -3.39
CA GLY A 55 16.95 -1.52 -2.75
C GLY A 55 16.49 -2.07 -1.40
N ALA A 56 15.19 -1.98 -1.12
CA ALA A 56 14.60 -2.55 0.08
C ALA A 56 14.16 -3.99 -0.17
N GLU A 57 14.11 -4.78 0.89
CA GLU A 57 13.54 -6.13 0.87
C GLU A 57 12.27 -6.12 1.71
N ALA A 58 11.23 -6.80 1.23
CA ALA A 58 9.94 -6.93 1.90
C ALA A 58 9.51 -8.39 1.96
N GLU A 59 8.86 -8.77 3.06
CA GLU A 59 8.27 -10.09 3.17
C GLU A 59 7.09 -10.21 2.19
N GLU A 60 7.05 -11.31 1.44
CA GLU A 60 6.02 -11.55 0.43
C GLU A 60 4.61 -11.49 1.03
N ALA A 61 4.42 -12.03 2.24
CA ALA A 61 3.13 -12.02 2.94
C ALA A 61 2.62 -10.60 3.23
N ASP A 62 3.51 -9.70 3.65
CA ASP A 62 3.18 -8.30 3.92
C ASP A 62 2.84 -7.55 2.63
N LEU A 63 3.63 -7.77 1.58
CA LEU A 63 3.39 -7.22 0.24
C LEU A 63 2.00 -7.59 -0.29
N TRP A 64 1.59 -8.85 -0.13
CA TRP A 64 0.24 -9.30 -0.50
C TRP A 64 -0.86 -8.66 0.34
N LEU A 65 -0.60 -8.38 1.61
CA LEU A 65 -1.56 -7.73 2.51
C LEU A 65 -1.77 -6.26 2.09
N VAL A 66 -0.67 -5.54 1.79
CA VAL A 66 -0.73 -4.17 1.29
C VAL A 66 -1.38 -4.11 -0.10
N ALA A 67 -1.05 -5.04 -1.00
CA ALA A 67 -1.65 -5.11 -2.34
C ALA A 67 -3.18 -5.24 -2.30
N ARG A 68 -3.72 -6.02 -1.35
CA ARG A 68 -5.17 -6.13 -1.14
C ARG A 68 -5.77 -4.82 -0.63
N ALA A 69 -5.11 -4.19 0.34
CA ALA A 69 -5.55 -2.91 0.89
C ALA A 69 -5.65 -1.84 -0.21
N VAL A 70 -4.61 -1.72 -1.04
CA VAL A 70 -4.56 -0.78 -2.17
C VAL A 70 -5.63 -1.10 -3.22
N ALA A 71 -5.72 -2.35 -3.66
CA ALA A 71 -6.65 -2.74 -4.72
C ALA A 71 -8.13 -2.51 -4.36
N PHE A 72 -8.48 -2.67 -3.09
CA PHE A 72 -9.87 -2.52 -2.61
C PHE A 72 -10.11 -1.20 -1.85
N ALA A 73 -9.14 -0.29 -1.81
CA ALA A 73 -9.22 0.94 -1.03
C ALA A 73 -9.64 0.70 0.43
N THR A 74 -9.06 -0.32 1.07
CA THR A 74 -9.39 -0.72 2.45
C THR A 74 -8.21 -0.44 3.40
N PRO A 75 -8.48 -0.27 4.71
CA PRO A 75 -7.42 -0.10 5.70
C PRO A 75 -6.47 -1.30 5.74
N ILE A 76 -5.17 -1.05 5.89
CA ILE A 76 -4.20 -2.09 6.23
C ILE A 76 -4.49 -2.57 7.66
N PRO A 77 -4.83 -3.84 7.88
CA PRO A 77 -4.99 -4.36 9.23
C PRO A 77 -3.66 -4.24 9.98
N THR A 78 -3.68 -3.61 11.14
CA THR A 78 -2.49 -3.44 11.97
C THR A 78 -2.00 -4.82 12.40
N PRO A 79 -0.69 -5.15 12.26
CA PRO A 79 -0.20 -6.43 12.73
C PRO A 79 -0.46 -6.54 14.23
N VAL A 80 -1.25 -7.55 14.63
CA VAL A 80 -1.48 -7.86 16.04
C VAL A 80 -0.15 -8.34 16.60
N ARG A 81 0.58 -7.45 17.28
CA ARG A 81 1.78 -7.84 18.03
C ARG A 81 1.36 -8.91 19.04
N ARG A 82 1.80 -10.16 18.82
CA ARG A 82 1.79 -11.20 19.85
C ARG A 82 3.03 -11.09 20.70
#